data_AF-A0A7C3XGX2-F1
#
_entry.id   AF-A0A7C3XGX2-F1
#
_cell.length_a   1.000
_cell.length_b   1.000
_cell.length_c   1.000
_cell.angle_alpha   90.00
_cell.angle_beta   90.00
_cell.angle_gamma   90.00
#
_symmetry.space_group_name_H-M   'P 1'
#
loop_
_entity.id
_entity.type
_entity.pdbx_description
1 polymer ?
#
loop_
_entity_poly.entity_id
_entity_poly.type
_entity_poly.pdbx_seq_one_letter_code
_entity_poly.pdbx_strand_id
1 'polypeptide(L)'
;MVSQILFRIAVAAAALCAGIAVVGDTAVLRDPSRPVRELGRYHVVLQWFARQPCETIVQLRQGRLPCNTPGPDGRARNVWSGAAVRVVRGASGKRTWHVLRINGLQPGTRYFYRVYDPQAEPTGQETRWGASKPWRREYAFSTPASAGLKTVIRIPVKVLLMPNVWNV
;
A
#
# COMPACT_ATOMS: atom_id res chain seq x y z
N MET A 1 -47.34 39.24 14.77
CA MET A 1 -46.03 39.28 15.45
C MET A 1 -45.43 37.90 15.78
N VAL A 2 -46.22 36.83 15.97
CA VAL A 2 -45.71 35.48 16.30
C VAL A 2 -44.99 34.77 15.13
N SER A 3 -45.32 35.11 13.88
CA SER A 3 -44.78 34.45 12.67
C SER A 3 -43.28 34.72 12.41
N GLN A 4 -42.74 35.87 12.83
CA GLN A 4 -41.31 36.20 12.61
C GLN A 4 -40.36 35.48 13.56
N ILE A 5 -40.84 34.99 14.71
CA ILE A 5 -40.02 34.31 15.72
C ILE A 5 -39.74 32.86 15.30
N LEU A 6 -40.73 32.18 14.71
CA LEU A 6 -40.59 30.81 14.21
C LEU A 6 -39.63 30.71 13.01
N PHE A 7 -39.60 31.73 12.14
CA PHE A 7 -38.71 31.74 10.98
C PHE A 7 -37.23 31.90 11.38
N ARG A 8 -36.93 32.61 12.48
CA ARG A 8 -35.55 32.78 12.97
C ARG A 8 -35.00 31.55 13.69
N ILE A 9 -35.86 30.76 14.35
CA ILE A 9 -35.45 29.51 15.00
C ILE A 9 -35.10 28.43 13.96
N ALA A 10 -35.84 28.37 12.84
CA ALA A 10 -35.57 27.42 11.75
C ALA A 10 -34.23 27.70 11.05
N VAL A 11 -33.84 28.97 10.89
CA VAL A 11 -32.55 29.35 10.28
C VAL A 11 -31.38 29.06 11.22
N ALA A 12 -31.57 29.18 12.55
CA ALA A 12 -30.54 28.83 13.53
C ALA A 12 -30.27 27.31 13.62
N ALA A 13 -31.29 26.48 13.43
CA ALA A 13 -31.14 25.02 13.43
C ALA A 13 -30.45 24.47 12.17
N ALA A 14 -30.61 25.13 11.02
CA ALA A 14 -29.91 24.75 9.78
C ALA A 14 -28.42 25.12 9.81
N ALA A 15 -28.03 26.15 10.58
CA ALA A 15 -26.64 26.60 10.68
C ALA A 15 -25.77 25.72 11.61
N LEU A 16 -26.37 24.90 12.49
CA LEU A 16 -25.62 24.05 13.42
C LEU A 16 -25.18 22.70 12.83
N CYS A 17 -25.74 22.30 11.68
CA CYS A 17 -25.43 21.01 11.02
C CYS A 17 -24.29 21.11 10.00
N ALA A 18 -23.81 22.31 9.68
CA ALA A 18 -22.71 22.53 8.75
C ALA A 18 -21.40 22.77 9.53
N GLY A 19 -20.69 21.72 9.93
CA GLY A 19 -19.38 21.97 10.55
C GLY A 19 -18.54 20.82 11.01
N ILE A 20 -19.04 19.59 11.16
CA ILE A 20 -18.16 18.45 11.37
C ILE A 20 -17.67 17.97 10.01
N ALA A 21 -16.77 18.75 9.41
CA ALA A 21 -15.90 18.22 8.37
C ALA A 21 -15.15 17.06 9.03
N VAL A 22 -15.56 15.83 8.72
CA VAL A 22 -14.78 14.64 9.06
C VAL A 22 -13.45 14.84 8.37
N VAL A 23 -12.45 15.28 9.14
CA VAL A 23 -11.05 15.34 8.73
C VAL A 23 -10.66 13.89 8.49
N GLY A 24 -10.93 13.41 7.27
CA GLY A 24 -10.40 12.14 6.81
C GLY A 24 -8.89 12.19 6.96
N ASP A 25 -8.27 11.04 7.13
CA ASP A 25 -6.81 10.92 7.23
C ASP A 25 -6.19 11.35 5.89
N THR A 26 -5.96 12.65 5.74
CA THR A 26 -5.45 13.31 4.52
C THR A 26 -3.96 13.59 4.63
N ALA A 27 -3.39 13.43 5.82
CA ALA A 27 -1.97 13.57 6.06
C ALA A 27 -1.21 12.55 5.21
N VAL A 28 -0.29 13.06 4.40
CA VAL A 28 0.64 12.22 3.66
C VAL A 28 1.57 11.55 4.68
N LEU A 29 1.57 10.23 4.74
CA LEU A 29 2.54 9.49 5.55
C LEU A 29 3.93 9.72 4.96
N ARG A 30 4.86 10.24 5.76
CA ARG A 30 6.27 10.44 5.39
C ARG A 30 7.16 9.71 6.39
N ASP A 31 7.95 8.77 5.92
CA ASP A 31 8.95 8.06 6.73
C ASP A 31 10.22 7.83 5.89
N PRO A 32 11.27 8.68 6.03
CA PRO A 32 12.49 8.58 5.24
C PRO A 32 13.34 7.35 5.56
N SER A 33 13.01 6.57 6.61
CA SER A 33 13.76 5.36 6.97
C SER A 33 13.17 4.09 6.34
N ARG A 34 11.91 4.14 5.86
CA ARG A 34 11.19 2.98 5.33
C ARG A 34 11.29 2.85 3.81
N PRO A 35 11.13 1.64 3.25
CA PRO A 35 11.03 1.46 1.81
C PRO A 35 9.86 2.23 1.19
N VAL A 36 8.74 2.34 1.90
CA VAL A 36 7.65 3.25 1.56
C VAL A 36 7.93 4.59 2.23
N ARG A 37 8.60 5.48 1.49
CA ARG A 37 9.06 6.79 2.01
C ARG A 37 7.93 7.79 2.16
N GLU A 38 7.04 7.82 1.19
CA GLU A 38 5.89 8.74 1.17
C GLU A 38 4.68 7.95 0.67
N LEU A 39 3.54 8.11 1.32
CA LEU A 39 2.31 7.47 0.91
C LEU A 39 1.17 8.46 0.99
N GLY A 40 0.58 8.73 -0.17
CA GLY A 40 -0.63 9.53 -0.29
C GLY A 40 -1.76 8.70 -0.87
N ARG A 41 -2.93 9.33 -0.96
CA ARG A 41 -4.16 8.70 -1.46
C ARG A 41 -4.05 8.21 -2.91
N TYR A 42 -3.29 8.92 -3.74
CA TYR A 42 -3.19 8.67 -5.18
C TYR A 42 -1.75 8.39 -5.64
N HIS A 43 -0.81 8.26 -4.70
CA HIS A 43 0.60 8.10 -5.00
C HIS A 43 1.36 7.36 -3.90
N VAL A 44 2.52 6.82 -4.28
CA VAL A 44 3.53 6.32 -3.34
C VAL A 44 4.91 6.77 -3.81
N VAL A 45 5.81 7.03 -2.87
CA VAL A 45 7.24 7.16 -3.13
C VAL A 45 7.94 5.99 -2.48
N LEU A 46 8.56 5.17 -3.31
CA LEU A 46 9.36 4.03 -2.87
C LEU A 46 10.84 4.42 -2.87
N GLN A 47 11.59 3.83 -1.95
CA GLN A 47 13.04 3.89 -1.93
C GLN A 47 13.63 2.51 -1.60
N TRP A 48 14.76 2.19 -2.22
CA TRP A 48 15.46 0.94 -1.96
C TRP A 48 16.93 1.02 -2.38
N PHE A 49 17.71 0.09 -1.83
CA PHE A 49 19.09 -0.17 -2.21
C PHE A 49 19.20 -1.49 -2.99
N ALA A 50 19.94 -1.47 -4.09
CA ALA A 50 20.42 -2.62 -4.83
C ALA A 50 21.92 -2.75 -4.62
N ARG A 51 22.42 -4.00 -4.48
CA ARG A 51 23.85 -4.24 -4.21
C ARG A 51 24.73 -3.83 -5.38
N GLN A 52 24.22 -3.96 -6.60
CA GLN A 52 24.91 -3.59 -7.83
C GLN A 52 24.09 -2.55 -8.59
N PRO A 53 24.73 -1.65 -9.37
CA PRO A 53 24.01 -0.67 -10.16
C PRO A 53 23.04 -1.30 -11.17
N CYS A 54 21.76 -0.97 -11.08
CA CYS A 54 20.73 -1.39 -12.04
C CYS A 54 19.74 -0.26 -12.33
N GLU A 55 18.83 -0.49 -13.27
CA GLU A 55 17.78 0.45 -13.64
C GLU A 55 16.75 0.63 -12.51
N THR A 56 16.18 1.83 -12.40
CA THR A 56 15.10 2.11 -11.44
C THR A 56 13.77 1.62 -11.99
N ILE A 57 13.39 0.38 -11.70
CA ILE A 57 12.16 -0.23 -12.23
C ILE A 57 11.41 -0.95 -11.11
N VAL A 58 10.08 -0.79 -11.11
CA VAL A 58 9.17 -1.51 -10.21
C VAL A 58 8.07 -2.18 -11.03
N GLN A 59 7.79 -3.46 -10.74
CA GLN A 59 6.54 -4.09 -11.12
C GLN A 59 5.50 -3.84 -10.05
N LEU A 60 4.31 -3.42 -10.46
CA LEU A 60 3.20 -3.05 -9.59
C LEU A 60 1.94 -3.78 -10.04
N ARG A 61 1.17 -4.31 -9.09
CA ARG A 61 -0.17 -4.85 -9.35
C ARG A 61 -1.12 -4.45 -8.25
N GLN A 62 -2.40 -4.30 -8.59
CA GLN A 62 -3.47 -4.26 -7.61
C GLN A 62 -3.81 -5.68 -7.16
N GLY A 63 -4.19 -5.86 -5.89
CA GLY A 63 -4.63 -7.17 -5.43
C GLY A 63 -5.06 -7.19 -3.98
N ARG A 64 -5.80 -8.23 -3.61
CA ARG A 64 -6.17 -8.49 -2.21
C ARG A 64 -5.21 -9.46 -1.53
N LEU A 65 -4.68 -10.41 -2.29
CA LEU A 65 -3.89 -11.53 -1.80
C LEU A 65 -2.45 -11.48 -2.33
N PRO A 66 -1.46 -11.89 -1.51
CA PRO A 66 -0.10 -12.14 -1.96
C PRO A 66 -0.02 -13.17 -3.10
N CYS A 67 1.07 -13.17 -3.85
CA CYS A 67 1.20 -14.00 -5.05
C CYS A 67 1.13 -15.51 -4.81
N ASN A 68 1.51 -15.96 -3.60
CA ASN A 68 1.56 -17.38 -3.26
C ASN A 68 0.37 -17.85 -2.42
N THR A 69 -0.68 -17.02 -2.30
CA THR A 69 -1.94 -17.51 -1.71
C THR A 69 -2.57 -18.52 -2.68
N PRO A 70 -2.83 -19.77 -2.24
CA PRO A 70 -3.51 -20.76 -3.08
C PRO A 70 -4.87 -20.23 -3.53
N GLY A 71 -5.21 -20.48 -4.80
CA GLY A 71 -6.55 -20.22 -5.32
C GLY A 71 -7.59 -21.16 -4.71
N PRO A 72 -8.89 -20.95 -5.00
CA PRO A 72 -9.95 -21.88 -4.60
C PRO A 72 -9.72 -23.32 -5.10
N ASP A 73 -9.01 -23.47 -6.21
CA ASP A 73 -8.56 -24.72 -6.80
C ASP A 73 -7.30 -25.32 -6.13
N GLY A 74 -6.81 -24.72 -5.04
CA GLY A 74 -5.63 -25.14 -4.30
C GLY A 74 -4.29 -24.83 -5.00
N ARG A 75 -4.32 -24.28 -6.21
CA ARG A 75 -3.12 -24.02 -7.03
C ARG A 75 -2.62 -22.59 -6.88
N ALA A 76 -1.31 -22.41 -6.87
CA ALA A 76 -0.69 -21.10 -6.99
C ALA A 76 -0.87 -20.57 -8.43
N ARG A 77 -1.18 -19.29 -8.56
CA ARG A 77 -1.36 -18.64 -9.88
C ARG A 77 -0.23 -17.64 -10.12
N ASN A 78 0.26 -17.57 -11.35
CA ASN A 78 1.21 -16.52 -11.72
C ASN A 78 0.48 -15.18 -11.87
N VAL A 79 0.35 -14.44 -10.76
CA VAL A 79 -0.29 -13.12 -10.73
C VAL A 79 0.59 -12.00 -11.30
N TRP A 80 1.82 -12.32 -11.68
CA TRP A 80 2.81 -11.34 -12.15
C TRP A 80 2.99 -11.30 -13.67
N SER A 81 2.28 -12.15 -14.41
CA SER A 81 2.31 -12.22 -15.89
C SER A 81 1.05 -11.68 -16.57
N GLY A 82 0.08 -11.15 -15.81
CA GLY A 82 -1.19 -10.67 -16.34
C GLY A 82 -1.17 -9.21 -16.81
N ALA A 83 -2.14 -8.84 -17.65
CA ALA A 83 -2.31 -7.46 -18.17
C ALA A 83 -2.53 -6.39 -17.08
N ALA A 84 -2.97 -6.80 -15.88
CA ALA A 84 -3.13 -5.90 -14.74
C ALA A 84 -1.81 -5.50 -14.06
N VAL A 85 -0.67 -6.09 -14.47
CA VAL A 85 0.65 -5.75 -13.94
C VAL A 85 1.22 -4.57 -14.72
N ARG A 86 1.56 -3.51 -14.00
CA ARG A 86 2.17 -2.30 -14.53
C ARG A 86 3.66 -2.29 -14.21
N VAL A 87 4.49 -2.07 -15.22
CA VAL A 87 5.92 -1.78 -15.03
C VAL A 87 6.12 -0.27 -14.97
N VAL A 88 6.65 0.23 -13.86
CA VAL A 88 6.92 1.65 -13.64
C VAL A 88 8.42 1.86 -13.68
N ARG A 89 8.87 2.74 -14.58
CA ARG A 89 10.26 3.13 -14.72
C ARG A 89 10.50 4.50 -14.09
N GLY A 90 11.59 4.62 -13.34
CA GLY A 90 12.05 5.87 -12.76
C GLY A 90 13.05 6.57 -13.67
N ALA A 91 13.92 7.37 -13.04
CA ALA A 91 15.00 8.06 -13.73
C ALA A 91 15.92 7.06 -14.46
N SER A 92 16.32 7.43 -15.68
CA SER A 92 17.22 6.67 -16.54
C SER A 92 18.60 6.46 -15.89
N GLY A 93 19.33 5.46 -16.41
CA GLY A 93 20.66 5.10 -15.93
C GLY A 93 20.64 4.08 -14.79
N LYS A 94 21.84 3.57 -14.47
CA LYS A 94 22.05 2.54 -13.45
C LYS A 94 22.55 3.17 -12.16
N ARG A 95 22.05 2.70 -11.01
CA ARG A 95 22.42 3.19 -9.68
C ARG A 95 22.14 2.11 -8.63
N THR A 96 22.71 2.27 -7.44
CA THR A 96 22.46 1.36 -6.30
C THR A 96 21.37 1.91 -5.38
N TRP A 97 21.25 3.24 -5.25
CA TRP A 97 20.19 3.87 -4.48
C TRP A 97 19.07 4.39 -5.39
N HIS A 98 17.84 3.99 -5.10
CA HIS A 98 16.69 4.28 -5.92
C HIS A 98 15.63 5.04 -5.14
N VAL A 99 15.00 6.00 -5.80
CA VAL A 99 13.77 6.66 -5.34
C VAL A 99 12.83 6.73 -6.53
N LEU A 100 11.59 6.26 -6.37
CA LEU A 100 10.58 6.21 -7.42
C LEU A 100 9.23 6.70 -6.91
N ARG A 101 8.72 7.78 -7.52
CA ARG A 101 7.34 8.21 -7.32
C ARG A 101 6.42 7.52 -8.32
N ILE A 102 5.37 6.90 -7.82
CA ILE A 102 4.33 6.25 -8.60
C ILE A 102 3.03 7.01 -8.36
N ASN A 103 2.45 7.59 -9.42
CA ASN A 103 1.19 8.31 -9.38
C ASN A 103 0.04 7.50 -10.04
N GLY A 104 -1.18 8.01 -9.91
CA GLY A 104 -2.38 7.46 -10.52
C GLY A 104 -2.91 6.22 -9.81
N LEU A 105 -2.70 6.14 -8.49
CA LEU A 105 -3.21 5.04 -7.66
C LEU A 105 -4.65 5.32 -7.24
N GLN A 106 -5.41 4.25 -6.99
CA GLN A 106 -6.77 4.35 -6.46
C GLN A 106 -6.72 4.52 -4.93
N PRO A 107 -7.60 5.34 -4.32
CA PRO A 107 -7.77 5.41 -2.87
C PRO A 107 -8.15 4.05 -2.26
N GLY A 108 -7.80 3.84 -0.98
CA GLY A 108 -8.24 2.68 -0.19
C GLY A 108 -7.87 1.33 -0.80
N THR A 109 -6.84 1.30 -1.66
CA THR A 109 -6.52 0.16 -2.51
C THR A 109 -5.18 -0.43 -2.10
N ARG A 110 -5.16 -1.76 -1.96
CA ARG A 110 -3.92 -2.51 -1.72
C ARG A 110 -3.20 -2.79 -3.03
N TYR A 111 -1.92 -2.47 -3.03
CA TYR A 111 -0.99 -2.74 -4.11
C TYR A 111 0.11 -3.68 -3.63
N PHE A 112 0.56 -4.52 -4.55
CA PHE A 112 1.75 -5.33 -4.40
C PHE A 112 2.80 -4.85 -5.38
N TYR A 113 4.06 -4.86 -4.98
CA TYR A 113 5.15 -4.45 -5.84
C TYR A 113 6.38 -5.35 -5.71
N ARG A 114 7.19 -5.39 -6.77
CA ARG A 114 8.52 -6.00 -6.79
C ARG A 114 9.49 -5.01 -7.40
N VAL A 115 10.66 -4.87 -6.80
CA VAL A 115 11.74 -4.04 -7.35
C VAL A 115 12.57 -4.87 -8.31
N TYR A 116 13.02 -4.23 -9.39
CA TYR A 116 13.98 -4.82 -10.32
C TYR A 116 15.36 -4.83 -9.67
N ASP A 117 15.96 -6.02 -9.62
CA ASP A 117 17.34 -6.23 -9.21
C ASP A 117 17.82 -7.52 -9.90
N PRO A 118 18.38 -7.43 -11.12
CA PRO A 118 18.68 -8.60 -11.94
C PRO A 118 19.84 -9.42 -11.36
N GLN A 119 20.63 -8.83 -10.46
CA GLN A 119 21.80 -9.42 -9.83
C GLN A 119 21.48 -9.99 -8.43
N ALA A 120 20.26 -9.80 -7.93
CA ALA A 120 19.84 -10.40 -6.68
C ALA A 120 19.66 -11.91 -6.83
N GLU A 121 20.30 -12.66 -5.95
CA GLU A 121 20.07 -14.10 -5.77
C GLU A 121 19.04 -14.30 -4.65
N PRO A 122 17.78 -14.66 -4.97
CA PRO A 122 16.77 -14.87 -3.94
C PRO A 122 17.04 -16.15 -3.17
N THR A 123 16.90 -16.08 -1.85
CA THR A 123 16.86 -17.29 -1.01
C THR A 123 15.61 -18.13 -1.32
N GLY A 124 15.62 -19.42 -0.94
CA GLY A 124 14.44 -20.27 -1.10
C GLY A 124 13.17 -19.71 -0.43
N GLN A 125 13.33 -19.00 0.69
CA GLN A 125 12.24 -18.31 1.37
C GLN A 125 11.73 -17.09 0.59
N GLU A 126 12.63 -16.31 -0.01
CA GLU A 126 12.24 -15.17 -0.85
C GLU A 126 11.51 -15.62 -2.12
N THR A 127 11.90 -16.75 -2.71
CA THR A 127 11.18 -17.37 -3.82
C THR A 127 9.76 -17.76 -3.39
N ARG A 128 9.59 -18.32 -2.18
CA ARG A 128 8.27 -18.54 -1.55
C ARG A 128 7.54 -17.26 -1.16
N TRP A 129 8.15 -16.09 -1.31
CA TRP A 129 7.52 -14.77 -1.21
C TRP A 129 7.42 -14.05 -2.56
N GLY A 130 7.54 -14.80 -3.67
CA GLY A 130 7.30 -14.28 -5.01
C GLY A 130 8.52 -13.65 -5.68
N ALA A 131 9.72 -13.86 -5.15
CA ALA A 131 10.94 -13.50 -5.85
C ALA A 131 11.13 -14.41 -7.06
N SER A 132 11.45 -13.81 -8.20
CA SER A 132 11.73 -14.51 -9.45
C SER A 132 12.56 -13.56 -10.31
N LYS A 133 13.79 -13.93 -10.68
CA LYS A 133 14.66 -13.05 -11.46
C LYS A 133 13.91 -12.48 -12.69
N PRO A 134 14.09 -11.19 -13.01
CA PRO A 134 14.98 -10.19 -12.38
C PRO A 134 14.34 -9.43 -11.20
N TRP A 135 13.25 -9.95 -10.63
CA TRP A 135 12.45 -9.27 -9.61
C TRP A 135 12.74 -9.82 -8.21
N ARG A 136 12.91 -8.92 -7.24
CA ARG A 136 12.99 -9.29 -5.82
C ARG A 136 11.62 -9.75 -5.29
N ARG A 137 11.59 -10.22 -4.04
CA ARG A 137 10.36 -10.65 -3.36
C ARG A 137 9.26 -9.59 -3.43
N GLU A 138 8.02 -10.06 -3.30
CA GLU A 138 6.84 -9.21 -3.23
C GLU A 138 6.80 -8.41 -1.92
N TYR A 139 6.44 -7.13 -2.06
CA TYR A 139 6.11 -6.23 -0.96
C TYR A 139 4.71 -5.67 -1.18
N ALA A 140 4.13 -5.05 -0.15
CA ALA A 140 2.79 -4.49 -0.22
C ALA A 140 2.71 -3.11 0.44
N PHE A 141 1.79 -2.29 -0.05
CA PHE A 141 1.32 -1.08 0.61
C PHE A 141 -0.17 -0.87 0.30
N SER A 142 -0.85 -0.05 1.10
CA SER A 142 -2.25 0.28 0.87
C SER A 142 -2.41 1.80 0.88
N THR A 143 -3.01 2.36 -0.16
CA THR A 143 -3.32 3.79 -0.18
C THR A 143 -4.37 4.13 0.89
N PRO A 144 -4.30 5.33 1.50
CA PRO A 144 -5.36 5.85 2.37
C PRO A 144 -6.71 5.86 1.65
N ALA A 145 -7.79 5.55 2.37
CA ALA A 145 -9.15 5.63 1.85
C ALA A 145 -9.60 7.08 1.63
N SER A 146 -10.70 7.24 0.89
CA SER A 146 -11.36 8.54 0.75
C SER A 146 -11.88 9.05 2.09
N ALA A 147 -12.11 10.37 2.19
CA ALA A 147 -12.70 10.95 3.41
C ALA A 147 -14.04 10.27 3.72
N GLY A 148 -14.31 10.03 5.00
CA GLY A 148 -15.50 9.30 5.46
C GLY A 148 -15.43 7.77 5.31
N LEU A 149 -14.40 7.22 4.66
CA LEU A 149 -14.17 5.78 4.54
C LEU A 149 -12.97 5.35 5.40
N LYS A 150 -13.07 4.20 6.07
CA LYS A 150 -11.96 3.60 6.83
C LYS A 150 -11.21 2.60 5.95
N THR A 151 -9.88 2.73 5.85
CA THR A 151 -9.05 1.66 5.30
C THR A 151 -8.90 0.55 6.35
N VAL A 152 -9.57 -0.59 6.14
CA VAL A 152 -9.36 -1.77 6.99
C VAL A 152 -8.32 -2.68 6.32
N ILE A 153 -7.12 -2.71 6.88
CA ILE A 153 -6.07 -3.62 6.44
C ILE A 153 -6.25 -4.96 7.16
N ARG A 154 -6.85 -5.95 6.47
CA ARG A 154 -6.88 -7.33 6.99
C ARG A 154 -5.52 -7.97 6.72
N ILE A 155 -4.75 -8.18 7.77
CA ILE A 155 -3.48 -8.92 7.76
C ILE A 155 -3.75 -10.26 8.46
N PRO A 156 -3.69 -11.40 7.76
CA PRO A 156 -3.73 -12.69 8.44
C PRO A 156 -2.43 -12.85 9.24
N VAL A 157 -2.53 -12.85 10.56
CA VAL A 157 -1.39 -13.02 11.47
C VAL A 157 -1.39 -14.46 11.98
N LYS A 158 -0.27 -15.16 11.82
CA LYS A 158 -0.02 -16.40 12.58
C LYS A 158 0.64 -15.98 13.89
N VAL A 159 -0.08 -16.12 15.00
CA VAL A 159 0.45 -15.84 16.33
C VAL A 159 1.03 -17.13 16.89
N LEU A 160 2.33 -17.14 17.22
CA LEU A 160 2.93 -18.16 18.08
C LEU A 160 2.78 -17.68 19.52
N LEU A 161 1.90 -18.32 20.28
CA LEU A 161 1.81 -18.12 21.72
C LEU A 161 2.78 -19.12 22.38
N MET A 162 3.86 -18.61 22.98
CA MET A 162 4.73 -19.41 23.85
C MET A 162 4.39 -19.06 25.29
N PRO A 163 3.47 -19.80 25.94
CA PRO A 163 3.20 -19.57 27.35
C PRO A 163 4.47 -19.92 28.15
N ASN A 164 4.97 -18.96 28.91
CA ASN A 164 5.91 -19.22 30.00
C ASN A 164 5.12 -19.96 31.10
N VAL A 165 5.12 -21.29 31.06
CA VAL A 165 4.71 -22.08 32.22
C VAL A 165 5.89 -22.09 33.16
N TRP A 166 5.84 -21.24 34.19
CA TRP A 166 6.68 -21.42 35.37
C TRP A 166 6.04 -22.54 36.18
N ASN A 167 6.68 -23.71 36.25
CA ASN A 167 6.31 -24.71 37.24
C ASN A 167 6.69 -24.13 38.61
N VAL A 168 5.67 -23.85 39.43
CA VAL A 168 5.84 -23.57 40.87
C VAL A 168 5.97 -24.88 41.63
#